data_AF-A0ABD6VI27-F1
#
_entry.id   AF-A0ABD6VI27-F1
#
_cell.length_a   1.000
_cell.length_b   1.000
_cell.length_c   1.000
_cell.angle_alpha   90.00
_cell.angle_beta   90.00
_cell.angle_gamma   90.00
#
_symmetry.space_group_name_H-M   'P 1'
#
loop_
_entity.id
_entity.type
_entity.pdbx_description
1 polymer ?
#
loop_
_entity_poly.entity_id
_entity_poly.type
_entity_poly.pdbx_seq_one_letter_code
_entity_poly.pdbx_strand_id
1 'polypeptide(L)'
;MHFFKRFFAFIASLFSSQETEHSEPLIPKIDPEKLKKKLDLQKIAREHGAKGIPRSGDTQLTAAEHAVRAELGRMREQTVKYGEQRVKQIQNRLDSIDITLDMNRAIELGNEFVRTSDHHLTREDGRMKDFAADTKTKFQILSDFRSENRLPSIPAKCPTGGSQFFKLMVVLGCCVLEGALNATFFGSGLEGGLLSGFTMAFMLSFFNVLACFLAGLGFRNKNHVRGTRQFWGWISFALAVAVMIGLGVLISYFRYVLTVDEGGSQNAFPLVWQSFLAGIFPIQDFESLILFFGTIAFGCIGVWDGYNFTDRYPGYAGVWSQYAEAHRRYIELIESLRDRLEVEKAQVLLKIDSGVQAAEKSIKAFKFNMNQKSIVKKQVSETLVMADETLQSLTRYYQNENMMARPTDAPPPDYFDHLVTFGPLDMPDFSVQKDELRLGAQEQLLRELVAEVEPIRARVQSSFNQQYNQLQPLQGLV
;
A
#
# COMPACT_ATOMS: atom_id res chain seq x y z
N MET A 1 -0.69 -0.28 7.14
CA MET A 1 -2.05 0.33 7.19
C MET A 1 -2.05 1.88 7.16
N HIS A 2 -1.05 2.57 7.71
CA HIS A 2 -1.05 4.05 7.76
C HIS A 2 -0.84 4.74 6.39
N PHE A 3 -0.21 4.05 5.44
CA PHE A 3 0.04 4.55 4.07
C PHE A 3 -1.25 4.59 3.23
N PHE A 4 -2.06 3.52 3.28
CA PHE A 4 -3.34 3.44 2.56
C PHE A 4 -4.35 4.51 3.02
N LYS A 5 -4.40 4.84 4.31
CA LYS A 5 -5.26 5.93 4.81
C LYS A 5 -4.84 7.30 4.27
N ARG A 6 -3.54 7.58 4.16
CA ARG A 6 -3.03 8.85 3.60
C ARG A 6 -3.26 8.92 2.09
N PHE A 7 -3.10 7.80 1.39
CA PHE A 7 -3.40 7.69 -0.04
C PHE A 7 -4.89 7.93 -0.34
N PHE A 8 -5.81 7.33 0.44
CA PHE A 8 -7.24 7.58 0.31
C PHE A 8 -7.65 9.00 0.72
N ALA A 9 -7.03 9.59 1.75
CA ALA A 9 -7.30 10.98 2.14
C ALA A 9 -6.81 11.97 1.06
N PHE A 10 -5.68 11.69 0.42
CA PHE A 10 -5.17 12.48 -0.70
C PHE A 10 -6.08 12.36 -1.93
N ILE A 11 -6.54 11.15 -2.27
CA ILE A 11 -7.54 10.92 -3.32
C ILE A 11 -8.85 11.66 -3.00
N ALA A 12 -9.36 11.53 -1.76
CA ALA A 12 -10.58 12.23 -1.34
C ALA A 12 -10.45 13.76 -1.43
N SER A 13 -9.26 14.30 -1.13
CA SER A 13 -8.98 15.74 -1.25
C SER A 13 -8.89 16.22 -2.71
N LEU A 14 -8.48 15.34 -3.65
CA LEU A 14 -8.49 15.62 -5.09
C LEU A 14 -9.90 15.63 -5.70
N PHE A 15 -10.86 14.96 -5.06
CA PHE A 15 -12.27 14.90 -5.49
C PHE A 15 -13.20 15.86 -4.72
N SER A 16 -12.69 16.61 -3.74
CA SER A 16 -13.44 17.64 -3.03
C SER A 16 -13.41 18.96 -3.80
N SER A 17 -14.11 19.02 -4.94
CA SER A 17 -14.43 20.28 -5.60
C SER A 17 -15.47 21.02 -4.75
N GLN A 18 -15.02 22.07 -4.06
CA GLN A 18 -15.87 23.01 -3.37
C GLN A 18 -16.69 23.76 -4.43
N GLU A 19 -17.96 23.37 -4.60
CA GLU A 19 -18.90 24.09 -5.47
C GLU A 19 -19.12 25.49 -4.89
N THR A 20 -18.46 26.49 -5.47
CA THR A 20 -18.82 27.89 -5.26
C THR A 20 -20.17 28.13 -5.94
N GLU A 21 -21.24 28.20 -5.14
CA GLU A 21 -22.55 28.69 -5.57
C GLU A 21 -22.42 30.15 -6.06
N HIS A 22 -22.07 30.32 -7.33
CA HIS A 22 -22.42 31.52 -8.06
C HIS A 22 -23.89 31.39 -8.44
N SER A 23 -24.75 32.17 -7.80
CA SER A 23 -26.16 32.26 -8.09
C SER A 23 -26.37 32.41 -9.60
N GLU A 24 -26.96 31.39 -10.24
CA GLU A 24 -27.17 31.39 -11.67
C GLU A 24 -28.08 32.57 -12.05
N PRO A 25 -27.72 33.36 -13.08
CA PRO A 25 -28.56 34.46 -13.50
C PRO A 25 -29.92 33.90 -13.96
N LEU A 26 -31.02 34.53 -13.55
CA LEU A 26 -32.36 34.05 -13.84
C LEU A 26 -32.94 34.72 -15.08
N ILE A 27 -33.51 33.93 -15.98
CA ILE A 27 -34.24 34.46 -17.14
C ILE A 27 -35.56 35.12 -16.67
N PRO A 28 -35.90 36.33 -17.16
CA PRO A 28 -37.18 36.96 -16.85
C PRO A 28 -38.37 36.09 -17.31
N LYS A 29 -39.35 35.89 -16.43
CA LYS A 29 -40.60 35.18 -16.77
C LYS A 29 -41.65 36.19 -17.22
N ILE A 30 -42.10 36.07 -18.47
CA ILE A 30 -43.15 36.91 -19.05
C ILE A 30 -44.50 36.22 -18.81
N ASP A 31 -45.36 36.89 -18.06
CA ASP A 31 -46.72 36.41 -17.75
C ASP A 31 -47.71 37.51 -18.18
N PRO A 32 -48.46 37.30 -19.29
CA PRO A 32 -49.39 38.29 -19.83
C PRO A 32 -50.48 38.71 -18.84
N GLU A 33 -51.06 37.78 -18.07
CA GLU A 33 -52.14 38.06 -17.13
C GLU A 33 -51.63 38.86 -15.93
N LYS A 34 -50.43 38.52 -15.45
CA LYS A 34 -49.80 39.27 -14.36
C LYS A 34 -49.45 40.70 -14.80
N LEU A 35 -48.96 40.88 -16.03
CA LEU A 35 -48.67 42.20 -16.60
C LEU A 35 -49.95 43.02 -16.83
N LYS A 36 -51.01 42.40 -17.33
CA LYS A 36 -52.34 42.99 -17.51
C LYS A 36 -52.88 43.57 -16.19
N LYS A 37 -52.79 42.80 -15.11
CA LYS A 37 -53.22 43.22 -13.77
C LYS A 37 -52.29 44.28 -13.16
N LYS A 38 -50.97 44.13 -13.30
CA LYS A 38 -49.98 45.08 -12.75
C LYS A 38 -50.13 46.49 -13.33
N LEU A 39 -50.52 46.59 -14.60
CA LEU A 39 -50.67 47.86 -15.31
C LEU A 39 -52.11 48.40 -15.28
N ASP A 40 -53.03 47.74 -14.57
CA ASP A 40 -54.47 48.10 -14.53
C ASP A 40 -55.08 48.38 -15.91
N LEU A 41 -54.61 47.65 -16.93
CA LEU A 41 -54.83 47.94 -18.34
C LEU A 41 -56.32 48.05 -18.71
N GLN A 42 -57.16 47.18 -18.15
CA GLN A 42 -58.60 47.19 -18.42
C GLN A 42 -59.29 48.45 -17.89
N LYS A 43 -58.93 48.88 -16.68
CA LYS A 43 -59.52 50.06 -16.04
C LYS A 43 -59.11 51.32 -16.82
N ILE A 44 -57.82 51.46 -17.11
CA ILE A 44 -57.27 52.60 -17.86
C ILE A 44 -57.84 52.63 -19.29
N ALA A 45 -57.98 51.49 -19.96
CA ALA A 45 -58.56 51.40 -21.30
C ALA A 45 -59.99 51.96 -21.35
N ARG A 46 -60.86 51.53 -20.42
CA ARG A 46 -62.26 51.98 -20.36
C ARG A 46 -62.38 53.45 -19.97
N GLU A 47 -61.57 53.92 -19.02
CA GLU A 47 -61.54 55.33 -18.63
C GLU A 47 -61.07 56.24 -19.77
N HIS A 48 -60.07 55.81 -20.54
CA HIS A 48 -59.59 56.53 -21.72
C HIS A 48 -60.63 56.49 -22.85
N GLY A 49 -61.27 55.34 -23.07
CA GLY A 49 -62.32 55.16 -24.07
C GLY A 49 -63.51 56.08 -23.81
N ALA A 50 -64.04 56.11 -22.58
CA ALA A 50 -65.16 56.96 -22.20
C ALA A 50 -64.87 58.47 -22.38
N LYS A 51 -63.59 58.87 -22.31
CA LYS A 51 -63.13 60.25 -22.52
C LYS A 51 -62.69 60.55 -23.96
N GLY A 52 -62.77 59.57 -24.87
CA GLY A 52 -62.32 59.73 -26.25
C GLY A 52 -60.81 59.97 -26.39
N ILE A 53 -59.99 59.40 -25.50
CA ILE A 53 -58.52 59.50 -25.51
C ILE A 53 -57.94 58.18 -26.05
N PRO A 54 -56.99 58.20 -27.02
CA PRO A 54 -56.51 59.34 -27.80
C PRO A 54 -57.58 59.94 -28.74
N ARG A 55 -57.36 61.16 -29.22
CA ARG A 55 -58.22 61.79 -30.24
C ARG A 55 -57.96 61.13 -31.60
N SER A 56 -58.94 61.19 -32.50
CA SER A 56 -58.85 60.58 -33.83
C SER A 56 -57.62 61.01 -34.66
N GLY A 57 -57.13 62.25 -34.49
CA GLY A 57 -55.92 62.74 -35.17
C GLY A 57 -54.59 62.46 -34.46
N ASP A 58 -54.60 61.82 -33.28
CA ASP A 58 -53.36 61.51 -32.55
C ASP A 58 -52.63 60.35 -33.23
N THR A 59 -51.32 60.49 -33.42
CA THR A 59 -50.46 59.48 -34.05
C THR A 59 -49.51 58.80 -33.06
N GLN A 60 -49.53 59.23 -31.79
CA GLN A 60 -48.64 58.74 -30.75
C GLN A 60 -49.36 57.76 -29.81
N LEU A 61 -48.59 56.81 -29.29
CA LEU A 61 -49.06 55.83 -28.31
C LEU A 61 -49.50 56.52 -27.03
N THR A 62 -50.52 55.96 -26.36
CA THR A 62 -50.93 56.44 -25.04
C THR A 62 -49.89 56.15 -23.97
N ALA A 63 -50.00 56.85 -22.83
CA ALA A 63 -49.18 56.56 -21.65
C ALA A 63 -49.31 55.08 -21.18
N ALA A 64 -50.48 54.46 -21.36
CA ALA A 64 -50.71 53.06 -21.02
C ALA A 64 -49.96 52.11 -21.98
N GLU A 65 -50.05 52.34 -23.29
CA GLU A 65 -49.32 51.55 -24.30
C GLU A 65 -47.80 51.75 -24.18
N HIS A 66 -47.35 52.99 -23.88
CA HIS A 66 -45.96 53.27 -23.52
C HIS A 66 -45.52 52.53 -22.26
N ALA A 67 -46.36 52.42 -21.23
CA ALA A 67 -46.04 51.67 -20.02
C ALA A 67 -45.90 50.16 -20.28
N VAL A 68 -46.77 49.58 -21.13
CA VAL A 68 -46.64 48.18 -21.59
C VAL A 68 -45.33 47.99 -22.34
N ARG A 69 -45.05 48.86 -23.32
CA ARG A 69 -43.82 48.81 -24.11
C ARG A 69 -42.57 49.00 -23.26
N ALA A 70 -42.60 49.88 -22.26
CA ALA A 70 -41.46 50.12 -21.37
C ALA A 70 -41.19 48.91 -20.46
N GLU A 71 -42.22 48.31 -19.86
CA GLU A 71 -42.02 47.18 -18.94
C GLU A 71 -41.57 45.91 -19.66
N LEU A 72 -42.17 45.58 -20.81
CA LEU A 72 -41.70 44.46 -21.63
C LEU A 72 -40.35 44.77 -22.27
N GLY A 73 -40.07 46.02 -22.63
CA GLY A 73 -38.75 46.46 -23.11
C GLY A 73 -37.66 46.22 -22.08
N ARG A 74 -37.92 46.56 -20.80
CA ARG A 74 -37.04 46.27 -19.66
C ARG A 74 -36.81 44.76 -19.50
N MET A 75 -37.84 43.93 -19.69
CA MET A 75 -37.71 42.47 -19.65
C MET A 75 -36.89 41.92 -20.83
N ARG A 76 -37.03 42.48 -22.04
CA ARG A 76 -36.20 42.13 -23.21
C ARG A 76 -34.72 42.44 -22.94
N GLU A 77 -34.42 43.62 -22.43
CA GLU A 77 -33.05 44.01 -22.05
C GLU A 77 -32.47 43.08 -20.97
N GLN A 78 -33.27 42.71 -19.97
CA GLN A 78 -32.85 41.74 -18.95
C GLN A 78 -32.59 40.34 -19.52
N THR A 79 -33.40 39.91 -20.49
CA THR A 79 -33.24 38.63 -21.19
C THR A 79 -31.93 38.60 -21.99
N VAL A 80 -31.60 39.71 -22.64
CA VAL A 80 -30.34 39.85 -23.40
C VAL A 80 -29.13 39.88 -22.47
N LYS A 81 -29.20 40.64 -21.36
CA LYS A 81 -28.15 40.64 -20.31
C LYS A 81 -27.94 39.23 -19.71
N TYR A 82 -29.02 38.48 -19.50
CA TYR A 82 -28.94 37.07 -19.09
C TYR A 82 -28.16 36.24 -20.12
N GLY A 83 -28.50 36.37 -21.41
CA GLY A 83 -27.82 35.70 -22.50
C GLY A 83 -26.32 36.02 -22.55
N GLU A 84 -25.96 37.30 -22.48
CA GLU A 84 -24.56 37.76 -22.45
C GLU A 84 -23.77 37.15 -21.29
N GLN A 85 -24.31 37.22 -20.07
CA GLN A 85 -23.65 36.69 -18.88
C GLN A 85 -23.44 35.18 -19.00
N ARG A 86 -24.46 34.46 -19.47
CA ARG A 86 -24.41 33.00 -19.58
C ARG A 86 -23.45 32.55 -20.68
N VAL A 87 -23.47 33.21 -21.84
CA VAL A 87 -22.50 32.93 -22.92
C VAL A 87 -21.07 33.19 -22.44
N LYS A 88 -20.82 34.29 -21.72
CA LYS A 88 -19.50 34.59 -21.17
C LYS A 88 -19.04 33.53 -20.16
N GLN A 89 -19.92 33.08 -19.26
CA GLN A 89 -19.60 32.00 -18.33
C GLN A 89 -19.27 30.69 -19.05
N ILE A 90 -20.06 30.33 -20.07
CA ILE A 90 -19.80 29.13 -20.88
C ILE A 90 -18.48 29.27 -21.65
N GLN A 91 -18.19 30.44 -22.21
CA GLN A 91 -16.93 30.70 -22.91
C GLN A 91 -15.74 30.50 -21.99
N ASN A 92 -15.78 31.05 -20.77
CA ASN A 92 -14.70 30.85 -19.79
C ASN A 92 -14.47 29.36 -19.47
N ARG A 93 -15.55 28.56 -19.39
CA ARG A 93 -15.45 27.10 -19.20
C ARG A 93 -14.83 26.41 -20.41
N LEU A 94 -15.19 26.80 -21.63
CA LEU A 94 -14.59 26.29 -22.86
C LEU A 94 -13.10 26.67 -22.99
N ASP A 95 -12.73 27.88 -22.58
CA ASP A 95 -11.35 28.38 -22.61
C ASP A 95 -10.46 27.69 -21.58
N SER A 96 -11.03 27.24 -20.46
CA SER A 96 -10.32 26.45 -19.44
C SER A 96 -9.99 25.02 -19.85
N ILE A 97 -10.61 24.51 -20.93
CA ILE A 97 -10.40 23.15 -21.41
C ILE A 97 -9.33 23.16 -22.49
N ASP A 98 -8.17 22.60 -22.16
CA ASP A 98 -7.10 22.33 -23.11
C ASP A 98 -6.37 21.03 -22.73
N ILE A 99 -6.51 19.99 -23.57
CA ILE A 99 -5.89 18.68 -23.31
C ILE A 99 -4.42 18.60 -23.75
N THR A 100 -3.85 19.68 -24.30
CA THR A 100 -2.44 19.72 -24.72
C THR A 100 -1.51 19.39 -23.54
N LEU A 101 -1.85 19.85 -22.34
CA LEU A 101 -1.10 19.55 -21.12
C LEU A 101 -1.15 18.06 -20.76
N ASP A 102 -2.32 17.43 -20.88
CA ASP A 102 -2.50 16.00 -20.60
C ASP A 102 -1.66 15.13 -21.54
N MET A 103 -1.60 15.53 -22.82
CA MET A 103 -0.76 14.85 -23.82
C MET A 103 0.73 14.94 -23.50
N ASN A 104 1.23 16.16 -23.27
CA ASN A 104 2.65 16.37 -22.94
C ASN A 104 3.04 15.62 -21.66
N ARG A 105 2.15 15.62 -20.66
CA ARG A 105 2.37 14.92 -19.41
C ARG A 105 2.43 13.40 -19.59
N ALA A 106 1.59 12.80 -20.44
CA ALA A 106 1.63 11.37 -20.72
C ALA A 106 2.95 10.95 -21.36
N ILE A 107 3.44 11.74 -22.34
CA ILE A 107 4.73 11.52 -23.00
C ILE A 107 5.88 11.64 -22.00
N GLU A 108 5.85 12.68 -21.16
CA GLU A 108 6.89 12.94 -20.16
C GLU A 108 6.96 11.84 -19.10
N LEU A 109 5.82 11.34 -18.61
CA LEU A 109 5.77 10.23 -17.65
C LEU A 109 6.47 8.97 -18.18
N GLY A 110 6.30 8.67 -19.48
CA GLY A 110 6.99 7.55 -20.12
C GLY A 110 8.51 7.75 -20.20
N ASN A 111 8.96 8.96 -20.53
CA ASN A 111 10.39 9.30 -20.55
C ASN A 111 11.01 9.32 -19.14
N GLU A 112 10.25 9.83 -18.17
CA GLU A 112 10.65 9.91 -16.77
C GLU A 112 10.93 8.51 -16.23
N PHE A 113 10.03 7.56 -16.44
CA PHE A 113 10.22 6.16 -16.01
C PHE A 113 11.54 5.58 -16.51
N VAL A 114 11.85 5.74 -17.80
CA VAL A 114 13.10 5.23 -18.40
C VAL A 114 14.31 5.82 -17.69
N ARG A 115 14.27 7.12 -17.36
CA ARG A 115 15.37 7.82 -16.69
C ARG A 115 15.49 7.48 -15.20
N THR A 116 14.37 7.44 -14.47
CA THR A 116 14.35 7.22 -13.02
C THR A 116 14.73 5.79 -12.68
N SER A 117 14.16 4.81 -13.41
CA SER A 117 14.44 3.40 -13.20
C SER A 117 15.93 3.06 -13.44
N ASP A 118 16.55 3.64 -14.48
CA ASP A 118 17.98 3.47 -14.77
C ASP A 118 18.87 4.11 -13.69
N HIS A 119 18.51 5.30 -13.22
CA HIS A 119 19.21 5.96 -12.13
C HIS A 119 19.12 5.16 -10.82
N HIS A 120 17.96 4.57 -10.51
CA HIS A 120 17.78 3.73 -9.33
C HIS A 120 18.68 2.49 -9.35
N LEU A 121 18.79 1.81 -10.49
CA LEU A 121 19.71 0.69 -10.63
C LEU A 121 21.16 1.11 -10.57
N THR A 122 21.53 2.18 -11.27
CA THR A 122 22.89 2.73 -11.27
C THR A 122 23.37 3.08 -9.86
N ARG A 123 22.48 3.62 -9.02
CA ARG A 123 22.80 3.95 -7.63
C ARG A 123 23.10 2.72 -6.77
N GLU A 124 22.44 1.60 -7.05
CA GLU A 124 22.59 0.36 -6.28
C GLU A 124 23.59 -0.62 -6.95
N ASP A 125 24.11 -0.30 -8.13
CA ASP A 125 25.07 -1.10 -8.90
C ASP A 125 26.33 -1.45 -8.09
N GLY A 126 26.88 -0.46 -7.37
CA GLY A 126 28.01 -0.70 -6.46
C GLY A 126 27.69 -1.76 -5.41
N ARG A 127 26.54 -1.63 -4.73
CA ARG A 127 26.10 -2.58 -3.69
C ARG A 127 25.80 -3.96 -4.27
N MET A 128 25.22 -4.04 -5.46
CA MET A 128 24.97 -5.30 -6.16
C MET A 128 26.29 -6.01 -6.47
N LYS A 129 27.28 -5.29 -7.00
CA LYS A 129 28.63 -5.82 -7.27
C LYS A 129 29.33 -6.28 -6.00
N ASP A 130 29.25 -5.50 -4.92
CA ASP A 130 29.85 -5.84 -3.63
C ASP A 130 29.24 -7.13 -3.05
N PHE A 131 27.91 -7.23 -3.04
CA PHE A 131 27.22 -8.43 -2.52
C PHE A 131 27.43 -9.66 -3.42
N ALA A 132 27.50 -9.45 -4.74
CA ALA A 132 27.82 -10.53 -5.66
C ALA A 132 29.27 -11.02 -5.48
N ALA A 133 30.23 -10.11 -5.31
CA ALA A 133 31.63 -10.43 -5.05
C ALA A 133 31.81 -11.14 -3.70
N ASP A 134 31.15 -10.67 -2.65
CA ASP A 134 31.15 -11.33 -1.34
C ASP A 134 30.56 -12.74 -1.43
N THR A 135 29.38 -12.89 -2.05
CA THR A 135 28.74 -14.20 -2.26
C THR A 135 29.66 -15.16 -3.03
N LYS A 136 30.29 -14.70 -4.11
CA LYS A 136 31.23 -15.50 -4.90
C LYS A 136 32.47 -15.89 -4.08
N THR A 137 33.01 -14.97 -3.28
CA THR A 137 34.16 -15.23 -2.41
C THR A 137 33.81 -16.27 -1.35
N LYS A 138 32.66 -16.14 -0.67
CA LYS A 138 32.19 -17.11 0.33
C LYS A 138 31.86 -18.47 -0.29
N PHE A 139 31.33 -18.48 -1.51
CA PHE A 139 31.12 -19.72 -2.27
C PHE A 139 32.43 -20.41 -2.60
N GLN A 140 33.45 -19.66 -3.04
CA GLN A 140 34.77 -20.23 -3.31
C GLN A 140 35.36 -20.84 -2.05
N ILE A 141 35.32 -20.12 -0.91
CA ILE A 141 35.78 -20.65 0.39
C ILE A 141 35.02 -21.93 0.77
N LEU A 142 33.71 -21.98 0.54
CA LEU A 142 32.90 -23.18 0.79
C LEU A 142 33.29 -24.34 -0.13
N SER A 143 33.52 -24.07 -1.41
CA SER A 143 33.94 -25.07 -2.41
C SER A 143 35.32 -25.62 -2.08
N ASP A 144 36.27 -24.75 -1.76
CA ASP A 144 37.62 -25.11 -1.33
C ASP A 144 37.54 -25.98 -0.06
N PHE A 145 36.78 -25.54 0.95
CA PHE A 145 36.55 -26.32 2.16
C PHE A 145 35.97 -27.70 1.86
N ARG A 146 34.98 -27.81 0.97
CA ARG A 146 34.39 -29.10 0.58
C ARG A 146 35.41 -30.00 -0.11
N SER A 147 36.20 -29.45 -1.03
CA SER A 147 37.22 -30.19 -1.78
C SER A 147 38.34 -30.71 -0.87
N GLU A 148 38.88 -29.85 0.01
CA GLU A 148 39.94 -30.19 0.96
C GLU A 148 39.48 -31.26 1.97
N ASN A 149 38.20 -31.24 2.34
CA ASN A 149 37.62 -32.11 3.36
C ASN A 149 36.82 -33.29 2.79
N ARG A 150 36.79 -33.47 1.45
CA ARG A 150 36.06 -34.53 0.74
C ARG A 150 34.56 -34.59 1.12
N LEU A 151 33.93 -33.43 1.26
CA LEU A 151 32.53 -33.32 1.64
C LEU A 151 31.62 -33.30 0.41
N PRO A 152 30.41 -33.89 0.50
CA PRO A 152 29.43 -33.82 -0.56
C PRO A 152 28.85 -32.40 -0.70
N SER A 153 28.30 -32.08 -1.87
CA SER A 153 27.60 -30.81 -2.15
C SER A 153 26.21 -30.74 -1.50
N ILE A 154 26.11 -31.06 -0.21
CA ILE A 154 24.87 -31.04 0.57
C ILE A 154 24.96 -29.89 1.57
N PRO A 155 23.88 -29.12 1.82
CA PRO A 155 23.85 -28.09 2.86
C PRO A 155 24.33 -28.60 4.23
N ALA A 156 25.10 -27.78 4.94
CA ALA A 156 25.49 -28.11 6.31
C ALA A 156 24.28 -28.03 7.25
N LYS A 157 24.28 -28.85 8.29
CA LYS A 157 23.32 -28.72 9.39
C LYS A 157 23.72 -27.52 10.25
N CYS A 158 23.08 -26.39 10.02
CA CYS A 158 23.18 -25.19 10.85
C CYS A 158 21.94 -25.10 11.75
N PRO A 159 22.02 -25.55 13.01
CA PRO A 159 20.91 -25.38 13.93
C PRO A 159 20.70 -23.90 14.22
N THR A 160 19.44 -23.48 14.23
CA THR A 160 19.04 -22.14 14.64
C THR A 160 19.35 -21.91 16.12
N GLY A 161 19.46 -20.66 16.54
CA GLY A 161 19.68 -20.32 17.96
C GLY A 161 18.64 -20.96 18.89
N GLY A 162 17.38 -21.04 18.45
CA GLY A 162 16.33 -21.75 19.19
C GLY A 162 16.57 -23.27 19.32
N SER A 163 17.07 -23.93 18.28
CA SER A 163 17.43 -25.36 18.34
C SER A 163 18.63 -25.61 19.26
N GLN A 164 19.62 -24.72 19.25
CA GLN A 164 20.78 -24.81 20.16
C GLN A 164 20.36 -24.61 21.61
N PHE A 165 19.50 -23.63 21.88
CA PHE A 165 18.93 -23.40 23.20
C PHE A 165 18.13 -24.61 23.70
N PHE A 166 17.29 -25.20 22.84
CA PHE A 166 16.54 -26.40 23.19
C PHE A 166 17.45 -27.58 23.59
N LYS A 167 18.53 -27.84 22.84
CA LYS A 167 19.51 -28.89 23.20
C LYS A 167 20.18 -28.62 24.54
N LEU A 168 20.50 -27.36 24.85
CA LEU A 168 21.04 -26.99 26.15
C LEU A 168 20.02 -27.22 27.29
N MET A 169 18.74 -26.95 27.03
CA MET A 169 17.67 -27.25 27.98
C MET A 169 17.46 -28.76 28.18
N VAL A 170 17.64 -29.58 27.14
CA VAL A 170 17.61 -31.06 27.26
C VAL A 170 18.75 -31.54 28.16
N VAL A 171 19.96 -31.02 27.97
CA VAL A 171 21.12 -31.30 28.85
C VAL A 171 20.82 -30.91 30.29
N LEU A 172 20.33 -29.69 30.54
CA LEU A 172 19.97 -29.24 31.88
C LEU A 172 18.85 -30.09 32.50
N GLY A 173 17.83 -30.41 31.71
CA GLY A 173 16.72 -31.27 32.12
C GLY A 173 17.18 -32.68 32.51
N CYS A 174 18.12 -33.25 31.75
CA CYS A 174 18.77 -34.50 32.12
C CYS A 174 19.47 -34.39 33.48
N CYS A 175 20.19 -33.31 33.73
CA CYS A 175 20.86 -33.10 35.02
C CYS A 175 19.87 -33.03 36.20
N VAL A 176 18.74 -32.35 36.00
CA VAL A 176 17.69 -32.24 37.03
C VAL A 176 17.01 -33.58 37.26
N LEU A 177 16.68 -34.32 36.20
CA LEU A 177 16.01 -35.62 36.29
C LEU A 177 16.91 -36.67 36.95
N GLU A 178 18.15 -36.80 36.50
CA GLU A 178 19.13 -37.71 37.12
C GLU A 178 19.40 -37.31 38.57
N GLY A 179 19.60 -36.00 38.82
CA GLY A 179 19.75 -35.46 40.16
C GLY A 179 18.59 -35.81 41.08
N ALA A 180 17.34 -35.68 40.61
CA ALA A 180 16.13 -36.01 41.36
C ALA A 180 16.00 -37.51 41.63
N LEU A 181 16.26 -38.36 40.63
CA LEU A 181 16.24 -39.82 40.80
C LEU A 181 17.27 -40.25 41.84
N ASN A 182 18.51 -39.76 41.72
CA ASN A 182 19.61 -40.10 42.62
C ASN A 182 19.39 -39.53 44.04
N ALA A 183 18.74 -38.37 44.17
CA ALA A 183 18.41 -37.77 45.47
C ALA A 183 17.58 -38.68 46.37
N THR A 184 16.65 -39.45 45.77
CA THR A 184 15.77 -40.34 46.53
C THR A 184 16.55 -41.44 47.27
N PHE A 185 17.69 -41.86 46.72
CA PHE A 185 18.56 -42.89 47.29
C PHE A 185 19.64 -42.34 48.22
N PHE A 186 20.02 -41.06 48.06
CA PHE A 186 21.01 -40.40 48.91
C PHE A 186 20.39 -39.73 50.14
N GLY A 187 19.15 -39.26 50.03
CA GLY A 187 18.51 -38.44 51.06
C GLY A 187 18.30 -39.16 52.40
N SER A 188 18.25 -40.50 52.42
CA SER A 188 18.10 -41.27 53.66
C SER A 188 19.38 -41.38 54.49
N GLY A 189 20.56 -41.17 53.90
CA GLY A 189 21.85 -41.32 54.58
C GLY A 189 22.57 -40.01 54.89
N LEU A 190 21.99 -38.86 54.52
CA LEU A 190 22.57 -37.53 54.75
C LEU A 190 21.74 -36.75 55.77
N GLU A 191 22.41 -36.01 56.67
CA GLU A 191 21.75 -35.18 57.70
C GLU A 191 20.77 -34.14 57.11
N GLY A 192 21.08 -33.60 55.92
CA GLY A 192 20.25 -32.63 55.20
C GLY A 192 19.08 -33.24 54.40
N GLY A 193 18.85 -34.55 54.53
CA GLY A 193 17.73 -35.25 53.89
C GLY A 193 17.75 -35.19 52.36
N LEU A 194 16.56 -35.10 51.76
CA LEU A 194 16.40 -35.06 50.30
C LEU A 194 17.06 -33.83 49.66
N LEU A 195 17.14 -32.70 50.37
CA LEU A 195 17.72 -31.47 49.84
C LEU A 195 19.25 -31.56 49.65
N SER A 196 19.95 -32.10 50.65
CA SER A 196 21.40 -32.36 50.52
C SER A 196 21.66 -33.49 49.52
N GLY A 197 20.84 -34.54 49.52
CA GLY A 197 20.90 -35.63 48.54
C GLY A 197 20.73 -35.13 47.10
N PHE A 198 19.76 -34.25 46.85
CA PHE A 198 19.56 -33.64 45.54
C PHE A 198 20.72 -32.74 45.12
N THR A 199 21.20 -31.90 46.02
CA THR A 199 22.32 -30.99 45.71
C THR A 199 23.56 -31.77 45.29
N MET A 200 23.89 -32.83 46.03
CA MET A 200 25.01 -33.71 45.73
C MET A 200 24.82 -34.48 44.42
N ALA A 201 23.66 -35.11 44.25
CA ALA A 201 23.30 -35.84 43.05
C ALA A 201 23.30 -34.95 41.79
N PHE A 202 22.76 -33.74 41.90
CA PHE A 202 22.74 -32.77 40.82
C PHE A 202 24.15 -32.37 40.41
N MET A 203 25.08 -32.16 41.36
CA MET A 203 26.47 -31.82 41.02
C MET A 203 27.17 -32.95 40.27
N LEU A 204 26.99 -34.20 40.72
CA LEU A 204 27.57 -35.38 40.06
C LEU A 204 26.98 -35.59 38.66
N SER A 205 25.67 -35.47 38.52
CA SER A 205 24.98 -35.55 37.24
C SER A 205 25.35 -34.39 36.30
N PHE A 206 25.41 -33.15 36.80
CA PHE A 206 25.83 -32.00 36.02
C PHE A 206 27.23 -32.19 35.46
N PHE A 207 28.18 -32.63 36.28
CA PHE A 207 29.53 -32.91 35.82
C PHE A 207 29.56 -34.06 34.80
N ASN A 208 28.80 -35.15 35.03
CA ASN A 208 28.67 -36.27 34.11
C ASN A 208 28.17 -35.84 32.73
N VAL A 209 26.98 -35.22 32.68
CA VAL A 209 26.33 -34.83 31.42
C VAL A 209 27.11 -33.73 30.73
N LEU A 210 27.65 -32.74 31.47
CA LEU A 210 28.47 -31.67 30.88
C LEU A 210 29.77 -32.20 30.29
N ALA A 211 30.52 -33.04 31.02
CA ALA A 211 31.76 -33.64 30.52
C ALA A 211 31.47 -34.52 29.29
N CYS A 212 30.40 -35.32 29.33
CA CYS A 212 29.95 -36.12 28.19
C CYS A 212 29.54 -35.26 27.00
N PHE A 213 28.86 -34.14 27.23
CA PHE A 213 28.49 -33.19 26.18
C PHE A 213 29.72 -32.56 25.51
N LEU A 214 30.67 -32.07 26.30
CA LEU A 214 31.94 -31.54 25.78
C LEU A 214 32.74 -32.60 25.04
N ALA A 215 32.77 -33.82 25.56
CA ALA A 215 33.41 -34.95 24.90
C ALA A 215 32.70 -35.35 23.59
N GLY A 216 31.36 -35.22 23.53
CA GLY A 216 30.56 -35.37 22.31
C GLY A 216 30.92 -34.32 21.25
N LEU A 217 31.14 -33.06 21.66
CA LEU A 217 31.63 -32.01 20.75
C LEU A 217 33.00 -32.36 20.17
N GLY A 218 33.90 -32.93 20.98
CA GLY A 218 35.21 -33.42 20.54
C GLY A 218 35.11 -34.65 19.63
N PHE A 219 34.18 -35.58 19.92
CA PHE A 219 33.96 -36.81 19.15
C PHE A 219 33.57 -36.56 17.69
N ARG A 220 33.01 -35.39 17.36
CA ARG A 220 32.75 -34.97 15.97
C ARG A 220 33.99 -35.04 15.08
N ASN A 221 35.18 -34.86 15.66
CA ASN A 221 36.44 -34.98 14.91
C ASN A 221 36.69 -36.39 14.35
N LYS A 222 35.96 -37.43 14.80
CA LYS A 222 36.00 -38.76 14.17
C LYS A 222 35.62 -38.73 12.68
N ASN A 223 34.83 -37.73 12.28
CA ASN A 223 34.36 -37.55 10.90
C ASN A 223 35.34 -36.75 10.04
N HIS A 224 36.45 -36.28 10.61
CA HIS A 224 37.42 -35.42 9.93
C HIS A 224 38.30 -36.23 8.96
N VAL A 225 38.66 -35.66 7.80
CA VAL A 225 39.48 -36.36 6.78
C VAL A 225 40.91 -36.66 7.25
N ARG A 226 41.50 -35.76 8.06
CA ARG A 226 42.84 -35.92 8.65
C ARG A 226 42.81 -36.94 9.81
N GLY A 227 43.60 -38.00 9.69
CA GLY A 227 43.69 -39.08 10.69
C GLY A 227 44.09 -38.62 12.10
N THR A 228 44.92 -37.58 12.23
CA THR A 228 45.29 -37.01 13.54
C THR A 228 44.08 -36.43 14.28
N ARG A 229 43.17 -35.73 13.59
CA ARG A 229 41.93 -35.23 14.18
C ARG A 229 40.95 -36.36 14.49
N GLN A 230 40.86 -37.37 13.62
CA GLN A 230 40.07 -38.57 13.87
C GLN A 230 40.50 -39.29 15.15
N PHE A 231 41.81 -39.42 15.38
CA PHE A 231 42.38 -40.00 16.59
C PHE A 231 41.97 -39.23 17.85
N TRP A 232 42.12 -37.90 17.86
CA TRP A 232 41.65 -37.07 18.97
C TRP A 232 40.13 -37.14 19.19
N GLY A 233 39.35 -37.34 18.12
CA GLY A 233 37.91 -37.61 18.22
C GLY A 233 37.63 -38.89 19.01
N TRP A 234 38.33 -39.98 18.71
CA TRP A 234 38.19 -41.24 19.46
C TRP A 234 38.71 -41.15 20.91
N ILE A 235 39.80 -40.41 21.15
CA ILE A 235 40.25 -40.11 22.52
C ILE A 235 39.14 -39.39 23.30
N SER A 236 38.49 -38.40 22.69
CA SER A 236 37.39 -37.67 23.31
C SER A 236 36.24 -38.61 23.70
N PHE A 237 35.90 -39.57 22.83
CA PHE A 237 34.89 -40.58 23.16
C PHE A 237 35.33 -41.55 24.26
N ALA A 238 36.58 -42.01 24.25
CA ALA A 238 37.15 -42.84 25.30
C ALA A 238 37.13 -42.11 26.66
N LEU A 239 37.43 -40.81 26.67
CA LEU A 239 37.32 -39.96 27.85
C LEU A 239 35.87 -39.88 28.34
N ALA A 240 34.87 -39.74 27.46
CA ALA A 240 33.47 -39.79 27.85
C ALA A 240 33.11 -41.11 28.54
N VAL A 241 33.54 -42.24 27.97
CA VAL A 241 33.31 -43.57 28.55
C VAL A 241 33.98 -43.70 29.92
N ALA A 242 35.22 -43.24 30.06
CA ALA A 242 35.93 -43.25 31.34
C ALA A 242 35.23 -42.38 32.40
N VAL A 243 34.73 -41.20 32.02
CA VAL A 243 33.96 -40.31 32.91
C VAL A 243 32.64 -40.95 33.33
N MET A 244 31.86 -41.53 32.40
CA MET A 244 30.59 -42.20 32.71
C MET A 244 30.79 -43.36 33.68
N ILE A 245 31.78 -44.22 33.42
CA ILE A 245 32.09 -45.36 34.29
C ILE A 245 32.62 -44.86 35.64
N GLY A 246 33.55 -43.92 35.65
CA GLY A 246 34.15 -43.39 36.87
C GLY A 246 33.13 -42.71 37.79
N LEU A 247 32.24 -41.89 37.23
CA LEU A 247 31.18 -41.24 37.99
C LEU A 247 30.08 -42.21 38.40
N GLY A 248 29.72 -43.19 37.56
CA GLY A 248 28.79 -44.24 37.93
C GLY A 248 29.30 -45.07 39.12
N VAL A 249 30.58 -45.46 39.10
CA VAL A 249 31.24 -46.14 40.22
C VAL A 249 31.25 -45.25 41.46
N LEU A 250 31.59 -43.97 41.31
CA LEU A 250 31.60 -43.00 42.41
C LEU A 250 30.22 -42.84 43.06
N ILE A 251 29.17 -42.69 42.25
CA ILE A 251 27.77 -42.63 42.69
C ILE A 251 27.37 -43.90 43.45
N SER A 252 27.82 -45.07 42.98
CA SER A 252 27.58 -46.35 43.66
C SER A 252 28.29 -46.41 45.01
N TYR A 253 29.53 -45.91 45.12
CA TYR A 253 30.23 -45.80 46.40
C TYR A 253 29.51 -44.87 47.38
N PHE A 254 29.01 -43.73 46.90
CA PHE A 254 28.22 -42.83 47.72
C PHE A 254 26.97 -43.52 48.26
N ARG A 255 26.25 -44.27 47.41
CA ARG A 255 25.11 -45.07 47.86
C ARG A 255 25.53 -46.08 48.95
N TYR A 256 26.57 -46.85 48.71
CA TYR A 256 27.06 -47.85 49.66
C TYR A 256 27.41 -47.24 51.03
N VAL A 257 28.24 -46.19 51.06
CA VAL A 257 28.64 -45.53 52.31
C VAL A 257 27.43 -44.97 53.06
N LEU A 258 26.51 -44.33 52.35
CA LEU A 258 25.31 -43.73 52.94
C LEU A 258 24.31 -44.76 53.48
N THR A 259 24.42 -46.04 53.09
CA THR A 259 23.63 -47.14 53.68
C THR A 259 24.28 -47.78 54.89
N VAL A 260 25.62 -47.72 54.98
CA VAL A 260 26.39 -48.33 56.07
C VAL A 260 26.57 -47.37 57.25
N ASP A 261 26.57 -46.07 56.99
CA ASP A 261 26.71 -45.03 58.02
C ASP A 261 25.34 -44.69 58.64
N GLU A 262 25.03 -45.32 59.78
CA GLU A 262 23.77 -45.12 60.52
C GLU A 262 23.65 -43.74 61.20
N GLY A 263 24.75 -42.99 61.32
CA GLY A 263 24.83 -41.72 62.05
C GLY A 263 24.41 -40.48 61.26
N GLY A 264 24.23 -40.61 59.94
CA GLY A 264 24.04 -39.47 59.04
C GLY A 264 25.35 -38.70 58.82
N SER A 265 25.85 -38.72 57.58
CA SER A 265 27.12 -38.06 57.27
C SER A 265 26.90 -36.63 56.78
N GLN A 266 27.65 -35.65 57.33
CA GLN A 266 27.73 -34.31 56.73
C GLN A 266 28.55 -34.30 55.43
N ASN A 267 29.55 -35.18 55.32
CA ASN A 267 30.45 -35.31 54.17
C ASN A 267 30.81 -36.77 53.93
N ALA A 268 30.13 -37.42 52.98
CA ALA A 268 30.35 -38.84 52.67
C ALA A 268 31.66 -39.13 51.88
N PHE A 269 32.37 -38.10 51.40
CA PHE A 269 33.54 -38.26 50.52
C PHE A 269 34.73 -39.01 51.17
N PRO A 270 35.15 -38.72 52.42
CA PRO A 270 36.26 -39.44 53.07
C PRO A 270 35.96 -40.93 53.26
N LEU A 271 34.72 -41.27 53.58
CA LEU A 271 34.25 -42.64 53.73
C LEU A 271 34.22 -43.39 52.39
N VAL A 272 33.84 -42.71 51.30
CA VAL A 272 33.95 -43.25 49.93
C VAL A 272 35.40 -43.54 49.58
N TRP A 273 36.31 -42.61 49.87
CA TRP A 273 37.74 -42.80 49.62
C TRP A 273 38.33 -43.97 50.41
N GLN A 274 37.96 -44.11 51.68
CA GLN A 274 38.38 -45.23 52.52
C GLN A 274 37.84 -46.57 51.98
N SER A 275 36.57 -46.62 51.57
CA SER A 275 35.94 -47.82 51.01
C SER A 275 36.59 -48.23 49.68
N PHE A 276 36.98 -47.25 48.86
CA PHE A 276 37.72 -47.47 47.64
C PHE A 276 39.11 -48.07 47.90
N LEU A 277 39.88 -47.50 48.84
CA LEU A 277 41.21 -48.03 49.22
C LEU A 277 41.14 -49.44 49.83
N ALA A 278 40.04 -49.75 50.51
CA ALA A 278 39.80 -51.08 51.07
C ALA A 278 39.41 -52.12 50.00
N GLY A 279 39.25 -51.74 48.73
CA GLY A 279 38.91 -52.65 47.64
C GLY A 279 37.48 -53.18 47.70
N ILE A 280 36.58 -52.51 48.43
CA ILE A 280 35.18 -52.92 48.56
C ILE A 280 34.46 -52.66 47.25
N PHE A 281 33.77 -53.66 46.71
CA PHE A 281 32.94 -53.47 45.52
C PHE A 281 31.66 -52.70 45.90
N PRO A 282 31.37 -51.55 45.26
CA PRO A 282 30.32 -50.63 45.72
C PRO A 282 28.90 -51.07 45.34
N ILE A 283 28.75 -51.90 44.31
CA ILE A 283 27.43 -52.31 43.81
C ILE A 283 27.01 -53.58 44.56
N GLN A 284 26.26 -53.41 45.64
CA GLN A 284 25.80 -54.51 46.50
C GLN A 284 24.26 -54.66 46.53
N ASP A 285 23.52 -53.63 46.11
CA ASP A 285 22.07 -53.59 46.05
C ASP A 285 21.57 -53.23 44.63
N PHE A 286 20.29 -53.48 44.36
CA PHE A 286 19.67 -53.21 43.07
C PHE A 286 19.60 -51.70 42.77
N GLU A 287 19.47 -50.90 43.83
CA GLU A 287 19.47 -49.45 43.79
C GLU A 287 20.81 -48.91 43.28
N SER A 288 21.95 -49.43 43.73
CA SER A 288 23.27 -49.04 43.18
C SER A 288 23.42 -49.38 41.70
N LEU A 289 22.82 -50.49 41.22
CA LEU A 289 22.80 -50.81 39.79
C LEU A 289 21.98 -49.80 38.99
N ILE A 290 20.81 -49.39 39.48
CA ILE A 290 19.98 -48.36 38.83
C ILE A 290 20.74 -47.04 38.74
N LEU A 291 21.37 -46.62 39.83
CA LEU A 291 22.16 -45.38 39.86
C LEU A 291 23.33 -45.43 38.89
N PHE A 292 24.07 -46.55 38.85
CA PHE A 292 25.19 -46.75 37.94
C PHE A 292 24.76 -46.69 36.46
N PHE A 293 23.78 -47.49 36.06
CA PHE A 293 23.32 -47.52 34.67
C PHE A 293 22.54 -46.26 34.28
N GLY A 294 21.84 -45.62 35.23
CA GLY A 294 21.22 -44.32 35.04
C GLY A 294 22.25 -43.26 34.67
N THR A 295 23.38 -43.23 35.39
CA THR A 295 24.51 -42.33 35.10
C THR A 295 25.05 -42.53 33.68
N ILE A 296 25.20 -43.79 33.25
CA ILE A 296 25.63 -44.11 31.88
C ILE A 296 24.58 -43.67 30.86
N ALA A 297 23.29 -43.86 31.12
CA ALA A 297 22.22 -43.48 30.20
C ALA A 297 22.17 -41.96 29.98
N PHE A 298 22.21 -41.16 31.05
CA PHE A 298 22.23 -39.70 30.95
C PHE A 298 23.55 -39.18 30.34
N GLY A 299 24.68 -39.82 30.64
CA GLY A 299 25.96 -39.54 29.98
C GLY A 299 25.91 -39.80 28.47
N CYS A 300 25.28 -40.91 28.03
CA CYS A 300 25.05 -41.19 26.61
C CYS A 300 24.22 -40.11 25.91
N ILE A 301 23.17 -39.59 26.57
CA ILE A 301 22.38 -38.46 26.05
C ILE A 301 23.27 -37.22 25.90
N GLY A 302 24.11 -36.92 26.88
CA GLY A 302 25.09 -35.84 26.81
C GLY A 302 26.02 -35.96 25.59
N VAL A 303 26.63 -37.14 25.39
CA VAL A 303 27.49 -37.40 24.21
C VAL A 303 26.71 -37.22 22.90
N TRP A 304 25.49 -37.75 22.83
CA TRP A 304 24.64 -37.67 21.65
C TRP A 304 24.28 -36.22 21.29
N ASP A 305 23.87 -35.42 22.27
CA ASP A 305 23.51 -34.02 22.09
C ASP A 305 24.73 -33.16 21.74
N GLY A 306 25.87 -33.41 22.39
CA GLY A 306 27.14 -32.76 22.06
C GLY A 306 27.59 -33.08 20.63
N TYR A 307 27.51 -34.34 20.22
CA TYR A 307 27.87 -34.78 18.88
C TYR A 307 26.98 -34.15 17.80
N ASN A 308 25.68 -33.98 18.06
CA ASN A 308 24.73 -33.36 17.14
C ASN A 308 24.52 -31.86 17.40
N PHE A 309 25.34 -31.21 18.22
CA PHE A 309 25.12 -29.81 18.64
C PHE A 309 25.14 -28.85 17.45
N THR A 310 26.07 -29.06 16.50
CA THR A 310 26.10 -28.43 15.17
C THR A 310 26.28 -29.51 14.09
N ASP A 311 26.67 -29.13 12.87
CA ASP A 311 27.07 -30.10 11.85
C ASP A 311 28.10 -31.12 12.37
N ARG A 312 27.96 -32.36 11.89
CA ARG A 312 28.78 -33.50 12.28
C ARG A 312 30.23 -33.37 11.81
N TYR A 313 30.46 -32.62 10.74
CA TYR A 313 31.80 -32.24 10.32
C TYR A 313 32.22 -30.94 10.99
N PRO A 314 33.29 -30.94 11.80
CA PRO A 314 33.71 -29.74 12.53
C PRO A 314 34.11 -28.62 11.57
N GLY A 315 33.56 -27.42 11.80
CA GLY A 315 33.81 -26.22 10.99
C GLY A 315 32.88 -26.04 9.78
N TYR A 316 32.19 -27.10 9.31
CA TYR A 316 31.38 -27.01 8.08
C TYR A 316 30.18 -26.06 8.22
N ALA A 317 29.47 -26.13 9.35
CA ALA A 317 28.35 -25.25 9.65
C ALA A 317 28.72 -23.75 9.57
N GLY A 318 29.90 -23.37 10.05
CA GLY A 318 30.34 -21.97 10.05
C GLY A 318 30.60 -21.44 8.64
N VAL A 319 31.31 -22.20 7.81
CA VAL A 319 31.62 -21.83 6.43
C VAL A 319 30.33 -21.78 5.59
N TRP A 320 29.46 -22.79 5.73
CA TRP A 320 28.16 -22.82 5.07
C TRP A 320 27.26 -21.65 5.49
N SER A 321 27.20 -21.33 6.79
CA SER A 321 26.37 -20.23 7.29
C SER A 321 26.81 -18.88 6.73
N GLN A 322 28.11 -18.63 6.60
CA GLN A 322 28.62 -17.39 6.01
C GLN A 322 28.23 -17.26 4.54
N TYR A 323 28.35 -18.35 3.77
CA TYR A 323 27.88 -18.39 2.39
C TYR A 323 26.36 -18.17 2.30
N ALA A 324 25.59 -18.93 3.07
CA ALA A 324 24.13 -18.86 3.05
C ALA A 324 23.62 -17.46 3.43
N GLU A 325 24.27 -16.79 4.39
CA GLU A 325 23.93 -15.43 4.76
C GLU A 325 24.27 -14.42 3.66
N ALA A 326 25.47 -14.50 3.06
CA ALA A 326 25.86 -13.63 1.95
C ALA A 326 24.91 -13.82 0.75
N HIS A 327 24.63 -15.08 0.39
CA HIS A 327 23.70 -15.43 -0.68
C HIS A 327 22.29 -14.90 -0.40
N ARG A 328 21.76 -15.07 0.82
CA ARG A 328 20.46 -14.53 1.21
C ARG A 328 20.42 -13.01 1.08
N ARG A 329 21.43 -12.28 1.59
CA ARG A 329 21.48 -10.81 1.48
C ARG A 329 21.52 -10.34 0.03
N TYR A 330 22.23 -11.07 -0.83
CA TYR A 330 22.25 -10.79 -2.27
C TYR A 330 20.88 -11.01 -2.91
N ILE A 331 20.22 -12.14 -2.66
CA ILE A 331 18.87 -12.42 -3.16
C ILE A 331 17.85 -11.39 -2.66
N GLU A 332 17.88 -11.05 -1.36
CA GLU A 332 16.99 -10.04 -0.78
C GLU A 332 17.19 -8.66 -1.43
N LEU A 333 18.44 -8.27 -1.74
CA LEU A 333 18.71 -7.04 -2.47
C LEU A 333 18.07 -7.08 -3.87
N ILE A 334 18.31 -8.14 -4.63
CA ILE A 334 17.77 -8.31 -5.99
C ILE A 334 16.24 -8.30 -5.99
N GLU A 335 15.59 -9.05 -5.08
CA GLU A 335 14.14 -9.06 -4.94
C GLU A 335 13.60 -7.67 -4.59
N SER A 336 14.24 -6.96 -3.64
CA SER A 336 13.81 -5.62 -3.27
C SER A 336 13.90 -4.60 -4.42
N LEU A 337 14.88 -4.76 -5.32
CA LEU A 337 15.01 -3.91 -6.52
C LEU A 337 13.96 -4.24 -7.57
N ARG A 338 13.67 -5.54 -7.77
CA ARG A 338 12.60 -6.01 -8.67
C ARG A 338 11.23 -5.50 -8.21
N ASP A 339 10.92 -5.62 -6.93
CA ASP A 339 9.66 -5.14 -6.36
C ASP A 339 9.49 -3.63 -6.56
N ARG A 340 10.56 -2.85 -6.35
CA ARG A 340 10.54 -1.40 -6.59
C ARG A 340 10.27 -1.05 -8.05
N LEU A 341 10.94 -1.72 -8.98
CA LEU A 341 10.72 -1.53 -10.42
C LEU A 341 9.28 -1.87 -10.83
N GLU A 342 8.71 -2.95 -10.30
CA GLU A 342 7.32 -3.35 -10.58
C GLU A 342 6.33 -2.28 -10.07
N VAL A 343 6.54 -1.79 -8.84
CA VAL A 343 5.71 -0.73 -8.26
C VAL A 343 5.81 0.57 -9.07
N GLU A 344 7.02 0.97 -9.46
CA GLU A 344 7.23 2.19 -10.25
C GLU A 344 6.56 2.10 -11.63
N LYS A 345 6.73 0.96 -12.32
CA LYS A 345 6.06 0.66 -13.60
C LYS A 345 4.54 0.76 -13.45
N ALA A 346 3.97 0.08 -12.45
CA ALA A 346 2.53 0.08 -12.22
C ALA A 346 1.99 1.50 -11.95
N GLN A 347 2.72 2.30 -11.18
CA GLN A 347 2.34 3.69 -10.89
C GLN A 347 2.37 4.57 -12.15
N VAL A 348 3.38 4.42 -13.01
CA VAL A 348 3.49 5.20 -14.25
C VAL A 348 2.38 4.83 -15.22
N LEU A 349 2.12 3.53 -15.43
CA LEU A 349 1.03 3.06 -16.29
C LEU A 349 -0.33 3.57 -15.80
N LEU A 350 -0.60 3.50 -14.50
CA LEU A 350 -1.85 4.02 -13.93
C LEU A 350 -1.99 5.54 -14.12
N LYS A 351 -0.90 6.31 -13.99
CA LYS A 351 -0.91 7.76 -14.26
C LYS A 351 -1.21 8.06 -15.72
N ILE A 352 -0.62 7.33 -16.65
CA ILE A 352 -0.90 7.46 -18.10
C ILE A 352 -2.39 7.21 -18.36
N ASP A 353 -2.94 6.11 -17.84
CA ASP A 353 -4.34 5.73 -18.03
C ASP A 353 -5.29 6.79 -17.45
N SER A 354 -4.97 7.31 -16.26
CA SER A 354 -5.74 8.39 -15.65
C SER A 354 -5.70 9.69 -16.45
N GLY A 355 -4.58 9.97 -17.12
CA GLY A 355 -4.43 11.14 -18.00
C GLY A 355 -5.29 11.03 -19.25
N VAL A 356 -5.35 9.85 -19.87
CA VAL A 356 -6.25 9.59 -21.02
C VAL A 356 -7.71 9.76 -20.61
N GLN A 357 -8.12 9.16 -19.49
CA GLN A 357 -9.49 9.28 -18.98
C GLN A 357 -9.86 10.73 -18.64
N ALA A 358 -8.92 11.50 -18.09
CA ALA A 358 -9.11 12.92 -17.82
C ALA A 358 -9.31 13.71 -19.13
N ALA A 359 -8.48 13.47 -20.15
CA ALA A 359 -8.62 14.09 -21.47
C ALA A 359 -9.96 13.76 -22.13
N GLU A 360 -10.41 12.49 -22.09
CA GLU A 360 -11.74 12.10 -22.58
C GLU A 360 -12.87 12.83 -21.86
N LYS A 361 -12.77 12.97 -20.53
CA LYS A 361 -13.75 13.70 -19.72
C LYS A 361 -13.76 15.19 -20.08
N SER A 362 -12.59 15.78 -20.33
CA SER A 362 -12.45 17.16 -20.80
C SER A 362 -13.13 17.38 -22.16
N ILE A 363 -12.97 16.48 -23.13
CA ILE A 363 -13.67 16.54 -24.42
C ILE A 363 -15.20 16.43 -24.25
N LYS A 364 -15.67 15.51 -23.40
CA LYS A 364 -17.10 15.38 -23.10
C LYS A 364 -17.65 16.67 -22.46
N ALA A 365 -16.90 17.27 -21.54
CA ALA A 365 -17.26 18.55 -20.93
C ALA A 365 -17.27 19.69 -21.97
N PHE A 366 -16.33 19.70 -22.92
CA PHE A 366 -16.30 20.69 -24.00
C PHE A 366 -17.58 20.61 -24.84
N LYS A 367 -17.94 19.41 -25.31
CA LYS A 367 -19.18 19.15 -26.08
C LYS A 367 -20.43 19.59 -25.31
N PHE A 368 -20.49 19.26 -24.02
CA PHE A 368 -21.61 19.66 -23.16
C PHE A 368 -21.74 21.19 -23.09
N ASN A 369 -20.65 21.91 -22.79
CA ASN A 369 -20.65 23.37 -22.71
C ASN A 369 -21.01 24.03 -24.05
N MET A 370 -20.53 23.50 -25.17
CA MET A 370 -20.89 23.98 -26.50
C MET A 370 -22.39 23.83 -26.75
N ASN A 371 -22.98 22.67 -26.43
CA ASN A 371 -24.43 22.45 -26.55
C ASN A 371 -25.25 23.39 -25.64
N GLN A 372 -24.73 23.75 -24.46
CA GLN A 372 -25.38 24.74 -23.59
C GLN A 372 -25.50 26.12 -24.27
N LYS A 373 -24.54 26.54 -25.10
CA LYS A 373 -24.69 27.81 -25.87
C LYS A 373 -25.91 27.77 -26.78
N SER A 374 -26.13 26.66 -27.48
CA SER A 374 -27.29 26.48 -28.37
C SER A 374 -28.62 26.50 -27.60
N ILE A 375 -28.64 25.91 -26.39
CA ILE A 375 -29.82 25.94 -25.51
C ILE A 375 -30.11 27.37 -25.03
N VAL A 376 -29.09 28.11 -24.58
CA VAL A 376 -29.26 29.50 -24.13
C VAL A 376 -29.72 30.40 -25.28
N LYS A 377 -29.16 30.22 -26.48
CA LYS A 377 -29.62 30.92 -27.69
C LYS A 377 -31.12 30.71 -27.91
N LYS A 378 -31.58 29.45 -27.85
CA LYS A 378 -32.99 29.10 -28.01
C LYS A 378 -33.86 29.75 -26.92
N GLN A 379 -33.46 29.67 -25.66
CA GLN A 379 -34.20 30.27 -24.53
C GLN A 379 -34.34 31.79 -24.66
N VAL A 380 -33.26 32.49 -25.02
CA VAL A 380 -33.27 33.93 -25.26
C VAL A 380 -34.18 34.28 -26.43
N SER A 381 -34.05 33.58 -27.56
CA SER A 381 -34.91 33.79 -28.73
C SER A 381 -36.39 33.57 -28.41
N GLU A 382 -36.75 32.47 -27.75
CA GLU A 382 -38.13 32.16 -27.36
C GLU A 382 -38.72 33.23 -26.42
N THR A 383 -37.93 33.70 -25.45
CA THR A 383 -38.37 34.73 -24.50
C THR A 383 -38.55 36.09 -25.18
N LEU A 384 -37.69 36.44 -26.14
CA LEU A 384 -37.86 37.67 -26.93
C LEU A 384 -39.08 37.61 -27.84
N VAL A 385 -39.34 36.47 -28.49
CA VAL A 385 -40.57 36.25 -29.28
C VAL A 385 -41.81 36.36 -28.38
N MET A 386 -41.78 35.73 -27.20
CA MET A 386 -42.88 35.84 -26.22
C MET A 386 -43.09 37.29 -25.76
N ALA A 387 -42.03 38.08 -25.60
CA ALA A 387 -42.15 39.50 -25.27
C ALA A 387 -42.84 40.29 -26.39
N ASP A 388 -42.48 40.01 -27.64
CA ASP A 388 -43.05 40.65 -28.83
C ASP A 388 -44.53 40.29 -29.00
N GLU A 389 -44.89 39.01 -28.85
CA GLU A 389 -46.28 38.52 -28.88
C GLU A 389 -47.11 39.10 -27.72
N THR A 390 -46.54 39.17 -26.51
CA THR A 390 -47.22 39.73 -25.33
C THR A 390 -47.45 41.24 -25.49
N LEU A 391 -46.51 41.97 -26.08
CA LEU A 391 -46.69 43.40 -26.38
C LEU A 391 -47.89 43.60 -27.31
N GLN A 392 -47.94 42.83 -28.41
CA GLN A 392 -49.03 42.92 -29.37
C GLN A 392 -50.38 42.56 -28.72
N SER A 393 -50.42 41.48 -27.93
CA SER A 393 -51.63 41.05 -27.23
C SER A 393 -52.15 42.09 -26.23
N LEU A 394 -51.27 42.65 -25.37
CA LEU A 394 -51.68 43.62 -24.35
C LEU A 394 -52.05 44.98 -24.94
N THR A 395 -51.37 45.43 -25.99
CA THR A 395 -51.73 46.68 -26.69
C THR A 395 -53.03 46.53 -27.47
N ARG A 396 -53.25 45.40 -28.17
CA ARG A 396 -54.55 45.09 -28.79
C ARG A 396 -55.68 45.00 -27.78
N TYR A 397 -55.43 44.38 -26.62
CA TYR A 397 -56.41 44.31 -25.55
C TYR A 397 -56.81 45.72 -25.06
N TYR A 398 -55.83 46.59 -24.83
CA TYR A 398 -56.06 47.99 -24.46
C TYR A 398 -56.89 48.73 -25.52
N GLN A 399 -56.49 48.64 -26.78
CA GLN A 399 -57.15 49.31 -27.91
C GLN A 399 -58.60 48.84 -28.07
N ASN A 400 -58.86 47.53 -27.98
CA ASN A 400 -60.20 46.95 -28.08
C ASN A 400 -61.12 47.42 -26.93
N GLU A 401 -60.66 47.34 -25.68
CA GLU A 401 -61.45 47.80 -24.53
C GLU A 401 -61.69 49.32 -24.58
N ASN A 402 -60.74 50.08 -25.09
CA ASN A 402 -60.89 51.51 -25.31
C ASN A 402 -61.96 51.80 -26.39
N MET A 403 -61.90 51.11 -27.53
CA MET A 403 -62.89 51.24 -28.60
C MET A 403 -64.31 50.87 -28.14
N MET A 404 -64.45 49.83 -27.32
CA MET A 404 -65.75 49.41 -26.78
C MET A 404 -66.38 50.45 -25.84
N ALA A 405 -65.56 51.24 -25.15
CA ALA A 405 -66.03 52.24 -24.19
C ALA A 405 -66.19 53.66 -24.78
N ARG A 406 -65.95 53.83 -26.09
CA ARG A 406 -65.95 55.15 -26.75
C ARG A 406 -67.35 55.69 -27.08
N PRO A 407 -67.60 56.99 -26.89
CA PRO A 407 -68.79 57.69 -27.42
C PRO A 407 -68.85 57.69 -28.95
N THR A 408 -70.06 57.71 -29.51
CA THR A 408 -70.32 57.65 -30.97
C THR A 408 -69.71 58.81 -31.77
N ASP A 409 -69.46 59.96 -31.12
CA ASP A 409 -68.90 61.18 -31.71
C ASP A 409 -67.36 61.26 -31.64
N ALA A 410 -66.69 60.25 -31.07
CA ALA A 410 -65.24 60.18 -30.94
C ALA A 410 -64.65 58.91 -31.59
N PRO A 411 -64.43 58.91 -32.92
CA PRO A 411 -63.87 57.75 -33.62
C PRO A 411 -62.44 57.43 -33.17
N PRO A 412 -62.01 56.16 -33.28
CA PRO A 412 -60.65 55.77 -32.93
C PRO A 412 -59.59 56.42 -33.83
N PRO A 413 -58.35 56.60 -33.35
CA PRO A 413 -57.27 57.06 -34.18
C PRO A 413 -56.76 55.96 -35.11
N ASP A 414 -56.32 56.36 -36.30
CA ASP A 414 -55.89 55.45 -37.38
C ASP A 414 -54.75 54.50 -36.96
N TYR A 415 -53.87 54.92 -36.05
CA TYR A 415 -52.75 54.07 -35.62
C TYR A 415 -53.18 52.82 -34.84
N PHE A 416 -54.43 52.75 -34.34
CA PHE A 416 -54.94 51.54 -33.71
C PHE A 416 -54.97 50.35 -34.67
N ASP A 417 -54.92 50.57 -35.99
CA ASP A 417 -54.83 49.51 -36.97
C ASP A 417 -53.40 48.97 -37.16
N HIS A 418 -52.38 49.66 -36.63
CA HIS A 418 -50.98 49.28 -36.74
C HIS A 418 -50.47 48.55 -35.48
N LEU A 419 -49.61 47.55 -35.69
CA LEU A 419 -49.00 46.80 -34.59
C LEU A 419 -47.94 47.62 -33.86
N VAL A 420 -48.00 47.63 -32.53
CA VAL A 420 -46.94 48.21 -31.71
C VAL A 420 -45.75 47.25 -31.67
N THR A 421 -44.61 47.71 -32.16
CA THR A 421 -43.36 46.93 -32.21
C THR A 421 -42.28 47.53 -31.33
N PHE A 422 -41.32 46.70 -30.94
CA PHE A 422 -40.12 47.17 -30.27
C PHE A 422 -39.09 47.72 -31.26
N GLY A 423 -38.14 48.50 -30.74
CA GLY A 423 -36.94 48.86 -31.49
C GLY A 423 -35.95 47.69 -31.60
N PRO A 424 -34.93 47.83 -32.47
CA PRO A 424 -33.84 46.87 -32.57
C PRO A 424 -33.08 46.78 -31.24
N LEU A 425 -32.51 45.60 -30.97
CA LEU A 425 -31.77 45.32 -29.76
C LEU A 425 -30.52 44.52 -30.14
N ASP A 426 -29.37 44.92 -29.61
CA ASP A 426 -28.10 44.24 -29.88
C ASP A 426 -28.08 42.85 -29.24
N MET A 427 -27.85 41.83 -30.07
CA MET A 427 -27.88 40.44 -29.64
C MET A 427 -26.45 39.95 -29.33
N PRO A 428 -26.24 39.22 -28.22
CA PRO A 428 -24.97 38.59 -27.95
C PRO A 428 -24.60 37.57 -29.03
N ASP A 429 -23.29 37.38 -29.21
CA ASP A 429 -22.77 36.37 -30.13
C ASP A 429 -22.95 34.96 -29.54
N PHE A 430 -23.95 34.24 -30.05
CA PHE A 430 -24.19 32.84 -29.74
C PHE A 430 -23.54 31.88 -30.75
N SER A 431 -22.66 32.36 -31.62
CA SER A 431 -21.98 31.52 -32.61
C SER A 431 -21.13 30.45 -31.94
N VAL A 432 -21.23 29.23 -32.47
CA VAL A 432 -20.42 28.07 -32.05
C VAL A 432 -19.33 27.73 -33.07
N GLN A 433 -19.23 28.45 -34.19
CA GLN A 433 -18.33 28.11 -35.30
C GLN A 433 -16.85 28.04 -34.88
N LYS A 434 -16.41 29.00 -34.05
CA LYS A 434 -15.05 29.00 -33.50
C LYS A 434 -14.83 27.84 -32.52
N ASP A 435 -15.84 27.51 -31.73
CA ASP A 435 -15.77 26.42 -30.75
C ASP A 435 -15.78 25.05 -31.43
N GLU A 436 -16.48 24.89 -32.56
CA GLU A 436 -16.48 23.67 -33.37
C GLU A 436 -15.09 23.38 -33.96
N LEU A 437 -14.41 24.40 -34.47
CA LEU A 437 -13.02 24.26 -34.95
C LEU A 437 -12.07 23.87 -33.80
N ARG A 438 -12.23 24.47 -32.62
CA ARG A 438 -11.45 24.11 -31.42
C ARG A 438 -11.75 22.70 -30.95
N LEU A 439 -13.01 22.28 -30.95
CA LEU A 439 -13.40 20.91 -30.61
C LEU A 439 -12.75 19.92 -31.57
N GLY A 440 -12.78 20.18 -32.88
CA GLY A 440 -12.13 19.33 -33.88
C GLY A 440 -10.62 19.19 -33.64
N ALA A 441 -9.93 20.27 -33.29
CA ALA A 441 -8.51 20.24 -32.93
C ALA A 441 -8.27 19.42 -31.64
N GLN A 442 -9.10 19.61 -30.60
CA GLN A 442 -8.98 18.89 -29.34
C GLN A 442 -9.33 17.39 -29.49
N GLU A 443 -10.29 17.03 -30.33
CA GLU A 443 -10.58 15.63 -30.67
C GLU A 443 -9.45 14.97 -31.46
N GLN A 444 -8.81 15.72 -32.35
CA GLN A 444 -7.63 15.25 -33.07
C GLN A 444 -6.47 14.99 -32.11
N LEU A 445 -6.20 15.90 -31.17
CA LEU A 445 -5.23 15.70 -30.11
C LEU A 445 -5.56 14.49 -29.23
N LEU A 446 -6.83 14.22 -28.92
CA LEU A 446 -7.22 13.04 -28.16
C LEU A 446 -6.93 11.75 -28.95
N ARG A 447 -7.21 11.73 -30.26
CA ARG A 447 -6.88 10.59 -31.12
C ARG A 447 -5.38 10.33 -31.16
N GLU A 448 -4.58 11.40 -31.26
CA GLU A 448 -3.12 11.33 -31.23
C GLU A 448 -2.61 10.83 -29.88
N LEU A 449 -3.14 11.36 -28.77
CA LEU A 449 -2.82 10.88 -27.41
C LEU A 449 -3.11 9.38 -27.25
N VAL A 450 -4.29 8.91 -27.66
CA VAL A 450 -4.65 7.49 -27.58
C VAL A 450 -3.72 6.64 -28.45
N ALA A 451 -3.33 7.14 -29.63
CA ALA A 451 -2.39 6.44 -30.51
C ALA A 451 -0.97 6.38 -29.93
N GLU A 452 -0.51 7.44 -29.23
CA GLU A 452 0.82 7.53 -28.61
C GLU A 452 0.94 6.76 -27.30
N VAL A 453 -0.18 6.51 -26.59
CA VAL A 453 -0.18 5.78 -25.32
C VAL A 453 0.37 4.36 -25.47
N GLU A 454 0.00 3.64 -26.54
CA GLU A 454 0.49 2.27 -26.75
C GLU A 454 2.02 2.20 -26.99
N PRO A 455 2.62 3.03 -27.88
CA PRO A 455 4.06 3.20 -27.96
C PRO A 455 4.73 3.54 -26.62
N ILE A 456 4.14 4.44 -25.83
CA ILE A 456 4.67 4.82 -24.52
C ILE A 456 4.67 3.61 -23.56
N ARG A 457 3.56 2.87 -23.49
CA ARG A 457 3.43 1.64 -22.68
C ARG A 457 4.45 0.60 -23.12
N ALA A 458 4.61 0.38 -24.43
CA ALA A 458 5.57 -0.56 -24.98
C ALA A 458 7.00 -0.19 -24.60
N ARG A 459 7.35 1.10 -24.65
CA ARG A 459 8.66 1.60 -24.23
C ARG A 459 8.90 1.41 -22.74
N VAL A 460 7.93 1.71 -21.88
CA VAL A 460 7.99 1.45 -20.44
C VAL A 460 8.20 -0.04 -20.17
N GLN A 461 7.44 -0.91 -20.85
CA GLN A 461 7.57 -2.36 -20.70
C GLN A 461 8.92 -2.89 -21.19
N SER A 462 9.44 -2.37 -22.31
CA SER A 462 10.75 -2.74 -22.85
C SER A 462 11.87 -2.34 -21.89
N SER A 463 11.83 -1.12 -21.37
CA SER A 463 12.81 -0.62 -20.38
C SER A 463 12.78 -1.47 -19.11
N PHE A 464 11.57 -1.76 -18.61
CA PHE A 464 11.37 -2.64 -17.46
C PHE A 464 11.97 -4.03 -17.71
N ASN A 465 11.69 -4.66 -18.84
CA ASN A 465 12.22 -5.98 -19.17
C ASN A 465 13.76 -6.00 -19.24
N GLN A 466 14.35 -4.98 -19.86
CA GLN A 466 15.81 -4.84 -19.94
C GLN A 466 16.44 -4.77 -18.55
N GLN A 467 15.88 -3.95 -17.67
CA GLN A 467 16.36 -3.76 -16.31
C GLN A 467 16.12 -4.98 -15.42
N TYR A 468 14.97 -5.60 -15.54
CA TYR A 468 14.64 -6.84 -14.83
C TYR A 468 15.61 -7.97 -15.19
N ASN A 469 16.02 -8.05 -16.46
CA ASN A 469 17.02 -9.01 -16.93
C ASN A 469 18.43 -8.74 -16.40
N GLN A 470 18.78 -7.49 -16.07
CA GLN A 470 20.05 -7.18 -15.40
C GLN A 470 20.04 -7.67 -13.95
N LEU A 471 18.86 -7.68 -13.31
CA LEU A 471 18.65 -8.15 -11.94
C LEU A 471 18.51 -9.68 -11.88
N GLN A 472 19.40 -10.44 -12.53
CA GLN A 472 19.37 -11.90 -12.42
C GLN A 472 20.16 -12.40 -11.21
N PRO A 473 19.64 -13.38 -10.47
CA PRO A 473 20.43 -14.04 -9.44
C PRO A 473 21.64 -14.74 -10.08
N LEU A 474 22.72 -14.87 -9.32
CA LEU A 474 23.95 -15.54 -9.77
C LEU A 474 23.64 -16.97 -10.19
N GLN A 475 23.57 -17.21 -11.51
CA GLN A 475 23.32 -18.52 -12.07
C GLN A 475 24.54 -19.42 -11.83
N GLY A 476 24.32 -20.66 -11.36
CA GLY A 476 25.37 -21.68 -11.24
C GLY A 476 26.12 -21.75 -9.90
N LEU A 477 25.64 -21.10 -8.82
CA LEU A 477 26.21 -21.22 -7.47
C LEU A 477 25.50 -22.27 -6.56
N VAL A 478 24.76 -23.20 -7.15
CA VAL A 478 24.01 -24.24 -6.42
C VAL A 478 24.73 -25.58 -6.47
#